data_AF-A0A920HH83-F1
#
_entry.id   AF-A0A920HH83-F1
#
_cell.length_a   1.000
_cell.length_b   1.000
_cell.length_c   1.000
_cell.angle_alpha   90.00
_cell.angle_beta   90.00
_cell.angle_gamma   90.00
#
_symmetry.space_group_name_H-M   'P 1'
#
loop_
_entity.id
_entity.type
_entity.pdbx_description
1 polymer ?
#
loop_
_entity_poly.entity_id
_entity_poly.type
_entity_poly.pdbx_seq_one_letter_code
_entity_poly.pdbx_strand_id
1 'polypeptide(L)' 'MAYSDFEIQARDYISKKLEKIGAKVYTDFAGNLIANYNPNNSNLKPILFGSHVDLFLMEGTMMEQLV' A
#
# COMPACT_ATOMS: atom_id res chain seq x y z
N MET A 1 -6.13 -10.53 -7.86
CA MET A 1 -5.78 -10.40 -9.28
C MET A 1 -5.20 -9.03 -9.49
N ALA A 2 -4.11 -8.93 -10.25
CA ALA A 2 -3.52 -7.65 -10.60
C ALA A 2 -4.54 -6.74 -11.33
N TYR A 3 -4.60 -5.46 -10.99
CA TYR A 3 -5.48 -4.44 -11.56
C TYR A 3 -6.98 -4.69 -11.41
N SER A 4 -7.40 -5.58 -10.49
CA SER A 4 -8.83 -5.76 -10.19
C SER A 4 -9.38 -4.64 -9.30
N ASP A 5 -10.70 -4.47 -9.29
CA ASP A 5 -11.38 -3.51 -8.40
C ASP A 5 -11.05 -3.72 -6.91
N PHE A 6 -10.81 -4.98 -6.51
CA PHE A 6 -10.37 -5.33 -5.16
C PHE A 6 -8.97 -4.80 -4.85
N GLU A 7 -8.04 -4.89 -5.81
CA GLU A 7 -6.70 -4.35 -5.63
C GLU A 7 -6.72 -2.82 -5.61
N ILE A 8 -7.54 -2.18 -6.46
CA ILE A 8 -7.73 -0.73 -6.44
C ILE A 8 -8.23 -0.27 -5.07
N GLN A 9 -9.24 -0.95 -4.51
CA GLN A 9 -9.76 -0.65 -3.17
C GLN A 9 -8.72 -0.91 -2.07
N ALA A 10 -7.95 -2.00 -2.16
CA ALA A 10 -6.89 -2.30 -1.20
C ALA A 10 -5.80 -1.22 -1.23
N ARG A 11 -5.39 -0.78 -2.41
CA ARG A 11 -4.41 0.31 -2.59
C ARG A 11 -4.93 1.63 -2.04
N ASP A 12 -6.19 1.98 -2.28
CA ASP A 12 -6.83 3.17 -1.70
C ASP A 12 -6.86 3.12 -0.16
N TYR A 13 -7.25 1.97 0.40
CA TYR A 13 -7.27 1.76 1.85
C TYR A 13 -5.88 1.90 2.48
N ILE A 14 -4.86 1.26 1.89
CA ILE A 14 -3.47 1.34 2.36
C ILE A 14 -2.95 2.77 2.22
N SER A 15 -3.21 3.44 1.09
CA SER A 15 -2.80 4.82 0.84
C SER A 15 -3.32 5.76 1.93
N LYS A 16 -4.63 5.72 2.21
CA LYS A 16 -5.25 6.55 3.26
C LYS A 16 -4.65 6.29 4.64
N LYS A 17 -4.29 5.05 4.95
CA LYS A 17 -3.67 4.71 6.24
C LYS A 17 -2.24 5.27 6.33
N LEU A 18 -1.48 5.21 5.24
CA LEU A 18 -0.11 5.71 5.15
C LEU A 18 -0.06 7.26 5.13
N GLU A 19 -1.01 7.91 4.47
CA GLU A 19 -1.16 9.36 4.51
C GLU A 19 -1.49 9.86 5.92
N LYS A 20 -2.34 9.14 6.67
CA LYS A 20 -2.68 9.48 8.06
C LYS A 20 -1.48 9.48 9.01
N ILE A 21 -0.45 8.68 8.74
CA ILE A 21 0.80 8.69 9.53
C ILE A 21 1.80 9.75 9.02
N GLY A 22 1.42 10.56 8.03
CA GLY A 22 2.26 11.63 7.47
C GLY A 22 3.19 11.19 6.36
N ALA A 23 3.01 9.98 5.79
CA ALA A 23 3.77 9.56 4.63
C ALA A 23 3.22 10.21 3.35
N LYS A 24 4.12 10.57 2.43
CA LYS A 24 3.76 11.00 1.08
C LYS A 24 3.58 9.77 0.21
N VAL A 25 2.35 9.51 -0.23
CA VAL A 25 1.99 8.34 -1.04
C VAL A 25 1.87 8.74 -2.50
N TYR A 26 2.42 7.92 -3.40
CA TYR A 26 2.29 8.09 -4.85
C TYR A 26 2.41 6.75 -5.58
N THR A 27 1.94 6.70 -6.82
CA THR A 27 2.09 5.55 -7.70
C THR A 27 3.13 5.85 -8.76
N ASP A 28 4.05 4.92 -9.00
CA ASP A 28 5.03 5.06 -10.09
C ASP A 28 4.46 4.66 -11.45
N PHE A 29 5.26 4.79 -12.50
CA PHE A 29 4.85 4.43 -13.86
C PHE A 29 4.53 2.93 -14.04
N ALA A 30 5.14 2.06 -13.22
CA ALA A 30 4.89 0.62 -13.25
C ALA A 30 3.67 0.20 -12.43
N GLY A 31 2.99 1.15 -11.78
CA GLY A 31 1.83 0.88 -10.95
C GLY A 31 2.19 0.41 -9.54
N ASN A 32 3.41 0.62 -9.05
CA ASN A 32 3.74 0.32 -7.65
C ASN A 32 3.23 1.42 -6.73
N LEU A 33 2.67 1.04 -5.58
CA LEU A 33 2.31 1.99 -4.53
C LEU A 33 3.55 2.27 -3.66
N ILE A 34 4.01 3.52 -3.65
CA ILE A 34 5.19 3.95 -2.89
C ILE A 34 4.75 4.95 -1.83
N ALA A 35 5.19 4.74 -0.59
CA ALA A 35 5.00 5.67 0.51
C ALA A 35 6.35 6.10 1.08
N ASN A 36 6.61 7.41 1.06
CA ASN A 36 7.82 8.00 1.63
C ASN A 36 7.49 8.69 2.95
N TYR A 37 8.04 8.18 4.04
CA TYR A 37 7.95 8.78 5.37
C TYR A 37 9.29 9.42 5.73
N ASN A 38 9.37 10.75 5.61
CA ASN A 38 10.57 11.54 5.91
C ASN A 38 10.24 12.78 6.75
N PRO A 39 9.82 12.60 8.02
CA PRO A 39 9.43 13.73 8.89
C PRO A 39 10.59 14.68 9.19
N ASN A 40 11.84 14.17 9.19
CA ASN A 40 13.04 14.96 9.50
C ASN A 40 13.64 15.66 8.27
N ASN A 41 12.98 15.58 7.10
CA ASN A 41 13.45 16.13 5.82
C ASN A 41 14.93 15.82 5.53
N SER A 42 15.34 14.60 5.82
CA SER A 42 16.72 14.13 5.63
C SER A 42 16.99 13.84 4.16
N ASN A 43 18.21 14.11 3.70
CA ASN A 43 18.69 13.76 2.36
C ASN A 43 19.43 12.40 2.33
N LEU A 44 19.29 11.59 3.38
CA LEU A 44 19.85 10.25 3.43
C LEU A 44 19.09 9.29 2.51
N LYS A 45 19.75 8.21 2.11
CA LYS A 45 19.11 7.16 1.32
C LYS A 45 17.94 6.54 2.10
N PRO A 46 16.78 6.32 1.46
CA PRO A 46 15.65 5.70 2.12
C PRO A 46 15.94 4.23 2.44
N ILE A 47 15.37 3.74 3.53
CA ILE A 47 15.32 2.30 3.85
C ILE A 47 13.99 1.78 3.31
N LEU A 48 14.04 0.83 2.38
CA LEU A 48 12.85 0.29 1.73
C LEU A 48 12.35 -0.97 2.44
N PHE A 49 11.06 -1.00 2.76
CA PHE A 49 10.32 -2.18 3.18
C PHE A 49 9.15 -2.39 2.21
N GLY A 50 8.86 -3.64 1.84
CA GLY A 50 7.79 -3.92 0.89
C GLY A 50 7.43 -5.39 0.78
N SER A 51 6.23 -5.64 0.25
CA SER A 51 5.72 -6.93 -0.20
C SER A 51 4.84 -6.69 -1.43
N HIS A 52 4.06 -7.69 -1.85
CA HIS A 52 3.08 -7.60 -2.93
C HIS A 52 1.66 -7.61 -2.36
N VAL A 53 0.72 -6.97 -3.07
CA VAL A 53 -0.69 -6.79 -2.65
C VAL A 53 -1.65 -7.59 -3.54
N ASP A 54 -1.16 -8.13 -4.67
CA ASP A 54 -1.95 -8.98 -5.53
C ASP A 54 -2.21 -10.33 -4.85
N LEU A 55 -3.49 -10.66 -4.74
CA LEU A 55 -3.92 -11.99 -4.31
C LEU A 55 -4.18 -12.90 -5.51
N PHE A 56 -3.69 -14.14 -5.42
CA PHE A 56 -4.19 -15.25 -6.24
C PHE A 56 -5.56 -15.69 -5.70
N LEU A 57 -6.51 -15.90 -6.59
CA LEU A 57 -7.85 -16.30 -6.22
C LEU A 57 -7.87 -17.82 -6.00
N MET A 58 -7.36 -18.26 -4.85
CA MET A 58 -7.71 -19.51 -4.16
C MET A 58 -7.05 -19.51 -2.77
N GLU A 59 -7.92 -19.55 -1.76
CA GLU A 59 -7.69 -19.60 -0.31
C GLU A 59 -7.07 -18.37 0.39
N GLY A 60 -7.84 -17.80 1.33
CA GLY A 60 -7.24 -17.23 2.53
C GLY A 60 -7.49 -15.75 2.80
N THR A 61 -8.72 -15.26 2.71
CA THR A 61 -9.26 -14.30 3.71
C THR A 61 -10.77 -14.23 3.53
N MET A 62 -11.44 -15.23 4.09
CA MET A 62 -12.84 -15.06 4.49
C MET A 62 -12.88 -13.91 5.50
N MET A 63 -13.82 -13.01 5.26
CA MET A 63 -14.16 -11.87 6.08
C MET A 63 -14.62 -12.35 7.46
N GLU A 64 -13.93 -11.94 8.53
CA GLU A 64 -14.57 -11.71 9.82
C GLU A 64 -14.45 -10.22 10.17
N GLN A 65 -15.45 -9.47 9.71
CA GLN A 65 -16.12 -8.56 10.62
C GLN A 65 -16.72 -9.42 11.73
N LEU A 66 -16.15 -9.34 12.93
CA LEU A 66 -16.88 -9.66 14.15
C LEU A 66 -16.67 -8.52 15.14
N VAL A 67 -17.81 -8.11 15.69
CA VAL A 67 -18.00 -7.16 16.79
C VAL A 67 -17.13 -7.51 17.97
#